data_AF-A0A6S6PJR1-F1
#
_entry.id   AF-A0A6S6PJR1-F1
#
_cell.length_a   1.000
_cell.length_b   1.000
_cell.length_c   1.000
_cell.angle_alpha   90.00
_cell.angle_beta   90.00
_cell.angle_gamma   90.00
#
_symmetry.space_group_name_H-M   'P 1'
#
loop_
_entity.id
_entity.type
_entity.pdbx_description
1 polymer ?
#
loop_
_entity_poly.entity_id
_entity_poly.type
_entity_poly.pdbx_seq_one_letter_code
_entity_poly.pdbx_strand_id
1 'polypeptide(L)'
;MNTATEFTAEWHLERSLPAQLLSYLDLAQPFVGQINRLIARFRDVHFLCEHGSKPASLLPLRNALAFNLVKMSRWWSFDFCPRSILEMQAPRFLGYVKKHLEQSYDDEALYDVFTTQRYLHPGSPSDVLVIGRDPEPELFHVIYGVDGQRRFRVGSEASDGSSLWQNSAYSDFVGAWLAARAVKARESGDREAARDASLAQAEHEQTRLWHQRYFHACCERHVVTLYADAKKRLLLHKSAFGRMESETVVNSLAFRVARFAVHSGTTVADLIRETAAPSSQHEDSLEIERRARTHVFTSVDETRQTVQLAVVDRLGSYRPRHCC
;
A
#
# COMPACT_ATOMS: atom_id res chain seq x y z
N MET A 1 7.62 24.58 25.85
CA MET A 1 6.83 23.44 26.33
C MET A 1 6.58 22.53 25.15
N ASN A 2 7.34 21.44 25.03
CA ASN A 2 7.06 20.40 24.03
C ASN A 2 5.97 19.51 24.60
N THR A 3 4.71 19.77 24.26
CA THR A 3 3.66 18.75 24.38
C THR A 3 4.05 17.62 23.46
N ALA A 4 4.63 16.54 23.99
CA ALA A 4 4.70 15.29 23.27
C ALA A 4 3.26 14.94 22.89
N THR A 5 2.97 14.82 21.60
CA THR A 5 1.62 14.48 21.14
C THR A 5 1.25 13.13 21.74
N GLU A 6 0.35 13.13 22.73
CA GLU A 6 -0.18 11.90 23.30
C GLU A 6 -1.25 11.35 22.34
N PHE A 7 -0.99 10.16 21.80
CA PHE A 7 -1.91 9.46 20.91
C PHE A 7 -2.94 8.69 21.75
N THR A 8 -3.90 9.42 22.32
CA THR A 8 -4.91 8.86 23.23
C THR A 8 -6.02 8.09 22.50
N ALA A 9 -6.90 7.43 23.27
CA ALA A 9 -8.07 6.77 22.73
C ALA A 9 -8.98 7.73 21.93
N GLU A 10 -9.22 8.93 22.44
CA GLU A 10 -10.03 9.97 21.79
C GLU A 10 -9.41 10.37 20.45
N TRP A 11 -8.10 10.61 20.44
CA TRP A 11 -7.37 10.94 19.22
C TRP A 11 -7.56 9.88 18.14
N HIS A 12 -7.50 8.58 18.52
CA HIS A 12 -7.70 7.48 17.57
C HIS A 12 -9.14 7.36 17.08
N LEU A 13 -10.13 7.58 17.95
CA LEU A 13 -11.55 7.58 17.56
C LEU A 13 -11.85 8.66 16.52
N GLU A 14 -11.17 9.80 16.61
CA GLU A 14 -11.35 10.91 15.67
C GLU A 14 -10.58 10.76 14.36
N ARG A 15 -9.43 10.06 14.37
CA ARG A 15 -8.44 10.14 13.27
C ARG A 15 -8.03 8.81 12.65
N SER A 16 -8.44 7.68 13.24
CA SER A 16 -8.08 6.33 12.75
C SER A 16 -9.22 5.62 12.04
N LEU A 17 -10.33 6.29 11.73
CA LEU A 17 -11.42 5.69 10.99
C LEU A 17 -10.94 5.31 9.57
N PRO A 18 -11.26 4.12 9.03
CA PRO A 18 -10.76 3.70 7.73
C PRO A 18 -10.99 4.72 6.60
N ALA A 19 -12.14 5.41 6.60
CA ALA A 19 -12.48 6.45 5.62
C ALA A 19 -11.55 7.68 5.66
N GLN A 20 -10.82 7.90 6.75
CA GLN A 20 -9.81 8.97 6.88
C GLN A 20 -8.40 8.49 6.53
N LEU A 21 -8.18 7.18 6.58
CA LEU A 21 -6.86 6.58 6.35
C LEU A 21 -6.68 6.12 4.91
N LEU A 22 -7.77 5.73 4.25
CA LEU A 22 -7.76 5.01 2.98
C LEU A 22 -8.63 5.70 1.96
N SER A 23 -8.13 5.74 0.72
CA SER A 23 -8.97 6.00 -0.44
C SER A 23 -8.80 4.84 -1.42
N TYR A 24 -9.85 4.03 -1.54
CA TYR A 24 -9.84 2.85 -2.40
C TYR A 24 -10.02 3.18 -3.88
N LEU A 25 -10.61 4.34 -4.19
CA LEU A 25 -10.92 4.78 -5.55
C LEU A 25 -10.03 5.92 -6.03
N ASP A 26 -9.31 6.61 -5.13
CA ASP A 26 -8.29 7.60 -5.46
C ASP A 26 -6.89 6.98 -5.36
N LEU A 27 -6.30 6.68 -6.52
CA LEU A 27 -4.97 6.10 -6.62
C LEU A 27 -3.85 7.13 -6.70
N ALA A 28 -4.15 8.44 -6.55
CA ALA A 28 -3.11 9.44 -6.34
C ALA A 28 -2.41 9.25 -4.98
N GLN A 29 -3.04 8.52 -4.05
CA GLN A 29 -2.45 8.15 -2.76
C GLN A 29 -1.64 6.85 -2.89
N PRO A 30 -0.30 6.87 -2.73
CA PRO A 30 0.53 5.69 -2.92
C PRO A 30 0.22 4.58 -1.91
N PHE A 31 0.24 3.33 -2.38
CA PHE A 31 0.05 2.11 -1.59
C PHE A 31 0.78 2.13 -0.25
N VAL A 32 2.08 2.40 -0.28
CA VAL A 32 2.97 2.23 0.88
C VAL A 32 2.56 3.12 2.05
N GLY A 33 2.19 4.37 1.79
CA GLY A 33 1.74 5.28 2.84
C GLY A 33 0.42 4.84 3.46
N GLN A 34 -0.54 4.43 2.63
CA GLN A 34 -1.84 3.95 3.09
C GLN A 34 -1.71 2.70 3.97
N ILE A 35 -0.94 1.69 3.53
CA ILE A 35 -0.83 0.43 4.27
C ILE A 35 -0.01 0.58 5.57
N ASN A 36 1.07 1.37 5.57
CA ASN A 36 1.86 1.62 6.78
C ASN A 36 1.04 2.37 7.83
N ARG A 37 0.26 3.36 7.41
CA ARG A 37 -0.70 4.07 8.25
C ARG A 37 -1.71 3.11 8.85
N LEU A 38 -2.36 2.30 8.02
CA LEU A 38 -3.36 1.34 8.50
C LEU A 38 -2.80 0.33 9.51
N ILE A 39 -1.60 -0.20 9.29
CA ILE A 39 -0.91 -1.11 10.22
C ILE A 39 -0.58 -0.42 11.53
N ALA A 40 -0.01 0.78 11.48
CA ALA A 40 0.33 1.55 12.68
C ALA A 40 -0.93 1.80 13.53
N ARG A 41 -2.01 2.29 12.89
CA ARG A 41 -3.28 2.55 13.59
C ARG A 41 -3.90 1.30 14.18
N PHE A 42 -3.90 0.20 13.45
CA PHE A 42 -4.39 -1.06 13.99
C PHE A 42 -3.60 -1.48 15.24
N ARG A 43 -2.25 -1.41 15.19
CA ARG A 43 -1.40 -1.78 16.33
C ARG A 43 -1.65 -0.89 17.55
N ASP A 44 -1.73 0.42 17.35
CA ASP A 44 -1.93 1.38 18.43
C ASP A 44 -3.32 1.23 19.06
N VAL A 45 -4.37 1.16 18.24
CA VAL A 45 -5.75 0.93 18.72
C VAL A 45 -5.88 -0.44 19.39
N HIS A 46 -5.25 -1.49 18.85
CA HIS A 46 -5.25 -2.80 19.48
C HIS A 46 -4.57 -2.76 20.85
N PHE A 47 -3.41 -2.11 20.96
CA PHE A 47 -2.71 -1.93 22.22
C PHE A 47 -3.58 -1.21 23.26
N LEU A 48 -4.25 -0.13 22.86
CA LEU A 48 -5.18 0.63 23.71
C LEU A 48 -6.42 -0.19 24.11
N CYS A 49 -6.91 -1.08 23.26
CA CYS A 49 -8.00 -1.99 23.64
C CYS A 49 -7.59 -2.99 24.74
N GLU A 50 -6.33 -3.45 24.73
CA GLU A 50 -5.83 -4.46 25.67
C GLU A 50 -5.36 -3.83 27.00
N HIS A 51 -4.89 -2.59 26.98
CA HIS A 51 -4.23 -1.95 28.14
C HIS A 51 -4.84 -0.60 28.57
N GLY A 52 -5.81 -0.06 27.83
CA GLY A 52 -6.37 1.27 28.06
C GLY A 52 -7.67 1.29 28.87
N SER A 53 -8.07 2.49 29.30
CA SER A 53 -9.23 2.74 30.17
C SER A 53 -10.58 2.87 29.45
N LYS A 54 -10.59 2.96 28.10
CA LYS A 54 -11.83 3.06 27.28
C LYS A 54 -11.93 1.98 26.18
N PRO A 55 -12.04 0.68 26.51
CA PRO A 55 -12.07 -0.37 25.49
C PRO A 55 -13.30 -0.33 24.58
N ALA A 56 -14.50 -0.08 25.12
CA ALA A 56 -15.77 -0.34 24.41
C ALA A 56 -15.93 0.44 23.09
N SER A 57 -15.58 1.72 23.05
CA SER A 57 -15.64 2.54 21.82
C SER A 57 -14.52 2.23 20.83
N LEU A 58 -13.38 1.70 21.29
CA LEU A 58 -12.25 1.32 20.44
C LEU A 58 -12.44 -0.06 19.80
N LEU A 59 -13.29 -0.95 20.36
CA LEU A 59 -13.51 -2.28 19.79
C LEU A 59 -14.05 -2.24 18.35
N PRO A 60 -15.10 -1.46 18.01
CA PRO A 60 -15.57 -1.33 16.63
C PRO A 60 -14.49 -0.80 15.70
N LEU A 61 -13.74 0.22 16.14
CA LEU A 61 -12.64 0.80 15.38
C LEU A 61 -11.54 -0.23 15.08
N ARG A 62 -11.10 -0.99 16.10
CA ARG A 62 -10.12 -2.08 15.94
C ARG A 62 -10.58 -3.11 14.92
N ASN A 63 -11.85 -3.51 15.01
CA ASN A 63 -12.42 -4.52 14.12
C ASN A 63 -12.51 -4.01 12.68
N ALA A 64 -12.93 -2.75 12.48
CA ALA A 64 -12.96 -2.10 11.17
C ALA A 64 -11.56 -1.96 10.55
N LEU A 65 -10.56 -1.57 11.35
CA LEU A 65 -9.16 -1.54 10.91
C LEU A 65 -8.64 -2.93 10.50
N ALA A 66 -8.98 -3.98 11.27
CA ALA A 66 -8.63 -5.35 10.94
C ALA A 66 -9.23 -5.79 9.60
N PHE A 67 -10.52 -5.53 9.38
CA PHE A 67 -11.16 -5.83 8.10
C PHE A 67 -10.50 -5.07 6.94
N ASN A 68 -10.22 -3.78 7.12
CA ASN A 68 -9.61 -2.97 6.06
C ASN A 68 -8.17 -3.40 5.72
N LEU A 69 -7.43 -4.03 6.65
CA LEU A 69 -6.15 -4.67 6.33
C LEU A 69 -6.33 -5.85 5.37
N VAL A 70 -7.37 -6.67 5.58
CA VAL A 70 -7.73 -7.75 4.65
C VAL A 70 -8.18 -7.18 3.31
N LYS A 71 -9.06 -6.18 3.32
CA LYS A 71 -9.56 -5.51 2.11
C LYS A 71 -8.42 -4.92 1.29
N MET A 72 -7.50 -4.17 1.92
CA MET A 72 -6.29 -3.63 1.26
C MET A 72 -5.42 -4.74 0.65
N SER A 73 -5.28 -5.90 1.32
CA SER A 73 -4.50 -7.03 0.78
C SER A 73 -5.05 -7.54 -0.55
N ARG A 74 -6.38 -7.52 -0.72
CA ARG A 74 -7.02 -7.89 -1.98
C ARG A 74 -6.95 -6.75 -2.98
N TRP A 75 -7.21 -5.52 -2.53
CA TRP A 75 -7.22 -4.32 -3.38
C TRP A 75 -5.91 -4.07 -4.12
N TRP A 76 -4.79 -4.27 -3.43
CA TRP A 76 -3.44 -4.07 -3.96
C TRP A 76 -2.71 -5.39 -4.27
N SER A 77 -3.39 -6.53 -4.10
CA SER A 77 -2.83 -7.87 -4.29
C SER A 77 -1.50 -8.07 -3.55
N PHE A 78 -1.45 -7.79 -2.24
CA PHE A 78 -0.24 -8.03 -1.43
C PHE A 78 -0.35 -9.20 -0.46
N ASP A 79 0.79 -9.81 -0.16
CA ASP A 79 0.87 -10.94 0.76
C ASP A 79 0.77 -10.45 2.21
N PHE A 80 -0.41 -10.63 2.79
CA PHE A 80 -0.70 -10.26 4.17
C PHE A 80 -0.66 -11.48 5.09
N CYS A 81 0.25 -11.45 6.08
CA CYS A 81 0.34 -12.44 7.14
C CYS A 81 0.28 -11.73 8.51
N PRO A 82 -0.80 -11.90 9.31
CA PRO A 82 -0.93 -11.28 10.62
C PRO A 82 0.23 -11.59 11.56
N ARG A 83 0.81 -12.80 11.46
CA ARG A 83 1.94 -13.21 12.30
C ARG A 83 3.20 -12.41 11.99
N SER A 84 3.52 -12.25 10.70
CA SER A 84 4.71 -11.53 10.25
C SER A 84 4.56 -10.02 10.41
N ILE A 85 3.36 -9.49 10.15
CA ILE A 85 3.12 -8.05 10.05
C ILE A 85 2.62 -7.47 11.36
N LEU A 86 1.83 -8.20 12.14
CA LEU A 86 1.19 -7.68 13.36
C LEU A 86 1.61 -8.43 14.62
N GLU A 87 2.52 -9.41 14.50
CA GLU A 87 2.94 -10.28 15.60
C GLU A 87 1.75 -11.00 16.26
N MET A 88 0.71 -11.25 15.48
CA MET A 88 -0.57 -11.78 15.95
C MET A 88 -0.89 -13.12 15.29
N GLN A 89 -1.44 -14.05 16.08
CA GLN A 89 -1.94 -15.32 15.55
C GLN A 89 -3.15 -15.09 14.62
N ALA A 90 -3.17 -15.77 13.48
CA ALA A 90 -4.20 -15.58 12.46
C ALA A 90 -5.63 -15.80 12.99
N PRO A 91 -5.95 -16.83 13.81
CA PRO A 91 -7.30 -16.99 14.36
C PRO A 91 -7.76 -15.82 15.22
N ARG A 92 -6.86 -15.22 16.02
CA ARG A 92 -7.16 -14.04 16.84
C ARG A 92 -7.48 -12.84 15.97
N PHE A 93 -6.64 -12.59 14.96
CA PHE A 93 -6.85 -11.50 14.00
C PHE A 93 -8.18 -11.65 13.24
N LEU A 94 -8.45 -12.86 12.71
CA LEU A 94 -9.69 -13.17 12.00
C LEU A 94 -10.94 -13.06 12.90
N GLY A 95 -10.78 -13.26 14.21
CA GLY A 95 -11.83 -12.96 15.18
C GLY A 95 -12.29 -11.50 15.13
N TYR A 96 -11.36 -10.54 14.99
CA TYR A 96 -11.70 -9.12 14.87
C TYR A 96 -12.37 -8.79 13.54
N VAL A 97 -11.89 -9.41 12.44
CA VAL A 97 -12.52 -9.28 11.12
C VAL A 97 -13.97 -9.77 11.18
N LYS A 98 -14.19 -10.98 11.73
CA LYS A 98 -15.54 -11.53 11.90
C LYS A 98 -16.45 -10.59 12.70
N LYS A 99 -15.95 -10.00 13.78
CA LYS A 99 -16.72 -9.03 14.59
C LYS A 99 -17.10 -7.75 13.84
N HIS A 100 -16.32 -7.32 12.85
CA HIS A 100 -16.70 -6.23 11.96
C HIS A 100 -17.81 -6.66 11.00
N LEU A 101 -17.66 -7.83 10.38
CA LEU A 101 -18.62 -8.37 9.40
C LEU A 101 -20.00 -8.64 10.00
N GLU A 102 -20.08 -8.98 11.29
CA GLU A 102 -21.36 -9.10 12.03
C GLU A 102 -22.17 -7.79 12.04
N GLN A 103 -21.57 -6.64 11.69
CA GLN A 103 -22.17 -5.30 11.76
C GLN A 103 -22.26 -4.59 10.39
N SER A 104 -21.69 -5.16 9.32
CA SER A 104 -21.62 -4.53 7.99
C SER A 104 -21.93 -5.55 6.89
N TYR A 105 -23.15 -5.49 6.34
CA TYR A 105 -23.60 -6.40 5.28
C TYR A 105 -22.79 -6.23 3.99
N ASP A 106 -22.49 -4.99 3.59
CA ASP A 106 -21.74 -4.70 2.36
C ASP A 106 -20.31 -5.26 2.45
N ASP A 107 -19.65 -5.12 3.60
CA ASP A 107 -18.32 -5.67 3.83
C ASP A 107 -18.33 -7.20 3.95
N GLU A 108 -19.42 -7.79 4.46
CA GLU A 108 -19.60 -9.24 4.53
C GLU A 108 -19.72 -9.83 3.13
N ALA A 109 -20.53 -9.22 2.26
CA ALA A 109 -20.63 -9.62 0.86
C ALA A 109 -19.28 -9.55 0.16
N LEU A 110 -18.54 -8.44 0.35
CA LEU A 110 -17.19 -8.30 -0.21
C LEU A 110 -16.22 -9.37 0.31
N TYR A 111 -16.25 -9.65 1.62
CA TYR A 111 -15.42 -10.68 2.23
C TYR A 111 -15.76 -12.07 1.72
N ASP A 112 -17.05 -12.37 1.55
CA ASP A 112 -17.53 -13.64 1.00
C ASP A 112 -16.96 -13.90 -0.39
N VAL A 113 -16.99 -12.90 -1.29
CA VAL A 113 -16.44 -13.04 -2.66
C VAL A 113 -14.98 -13.47 -2.64
N PHE A 114 -14.19 -12.94 -1.72
CA PHE A 114 -12.77 -13.27 -1.64
C PHE A 114 -12.45 -14.56 -0.88
N THR A 115 -13.43 -15.15 -0.18
CA THR A 115 -13.21 -16.28 0.74
C THR A 115 -14.10 -17.48 0.43
N THR A 116 -15.33 -17.50 0.94
CA THR A 116 -16.23 -18.66 0.91
C THR A 116 -17.10 -18.72 -0.32
N GLN A 117 -17.42 -17.59 -0.94
CA GLN A 117 -18.25 -17.47 -2.14
C GLN A 117 -19.57 -18.22 -1.97
N ARG A 118 -20.30 -17.90 -0.90
CA ARG A 118 -21.62 -18.45 -0.58
C ARG A 118 -22.70 -17.90 -1.50
N TYR A 119 -22.56 -16.63 -1.91
CA TYR A 119 -23.58 -15.92 -2.70
C TYR A 119 -23.24 -15.80 -4.19
N LEU A 120 -21.99 -16.08 -4.59
CA LEU A 120 -21.52 -16.09 -5.97
C LEU A 120 -21.08 -17.49 -6.36
N HIS A 121 -21.29 -17.91 -7.61
CA HIS A 121 -20.79 -19.20 -8.06
C HIS A 121 -19.26 -19.21 -8.08
N PRO A 122 -18.61 -20.10 -7.30
CA PRO A 122 -17.15 -20.18 -7.27
C PRO A 122 -16.59 -20.48 -8.66
N GLY A 123 -15.62 -19.69 -9.11
CA GLY A 123 -14.96 -19.82 -10.41
C GLY A 123 -15.69 -19.20 -11.60
N SER A 124 -16.92 -18.68 -11.42
CA SER A 124 -17.70 -18.05 -12.49
C SER A 124 -17.18 -16.65 -12.83
N PRO A 125 -16.76 -16.37 -14.08
CA PRO A 125 -16.37 -15.03 -14.51
C PRO A 125 -17.58 -14.14 -14.86
N SER A 126 -18.81 -14.69 -14.81
CA SER A 126 -20.04 -13.99 -15.21
C SER A 126 -20.80 -13.41 -14.02
N ASP A 127 -20.59 -13.95 -12.82
CA ASP A 127 -21.19 -13.43 -11.60
C ASP A 127 -20.24 -12.42 -10.97
N VAL A 128 -20.62 -11.14 -10.99
CA VAL A 128 -19.79 -10.03 -10.55
C VAL A 128 -20.48 -9.26 -9.43
N LEU A 129 -19.87 -9.22 -8.25
CA LEU A 129 -20.28 -8.28 -7.19
C LEU A 129 -19.78 -6.88 -7.56
N VAL A 130 -20.69 -5.92 -7.69
CA VAL A 130 -20.33 -4.51 -7.87
C VAL A 130 -19.78 -3.96 -6.55
N ILE A 131 -18.59 -3.37 -6.60
CA ILE A 131 -17.88 -2.82 -5.42
C ILE A 131 -17.81 -1.30 -5.41
N GLY A 132 -18.18 -0.64 -6.51
CA GLY A 132 -18.19 0.81 -6.60
C GLY A 132 -18.29 1.34 -8.02
N ARG A 133 -18.45 2.66 -8.14
CA ARG A 133 -18.39 3.41 -9.39
C ARG A 133 -17.14 4.29 -9.39
N ASP A 134 -16.66 4.67 -10.57
CA ASP A 134 -15.55 5.63 -10.63
C ASP A 134 -16.00 7.00 -10.06
N PRO A 135 -15.20 7.62 -9.18
CA PRO A 135 -15.56 8.89 -8.56
C PRO A 135 -15.46 10.08 -9.52
N GLU A 136 -14.77 9.95 -10.66
CA GLU A 136 -14.62 11.03 -11.64
C GLU A 136 -15.96 11.28 -12.35
N PRO A 137 -16.46 12.53 -12.40
CA PRO A 137 -17.74 12.84 -13.04
C PRO A 137 -17.85 12.38 -14.49
N GLU A 138 -16.76 12.39 -15.26
CA GLU A 138 -16.74 11.93 -16.65
C GLU A 138 -16.79 10.39 -16.78
N LEU A 139 -16.49 9.68 -15.70
CA LEU A 139 -16.43 8.23 -15.59
C LEU A 139 -17.54 7.66 -14.71
N PHE A 140 -18.56 8.42 -14.31
CA PHE A 140 -19.58 7.97 -13.34
C PHE A 140 -20.32 6.68 -13.75
N HIS A 141 -20.42 6.41 -15.06
CA HIS A 141 -21.03 5.21 -15.64
C HIS A 141 -20.10 3.99 -15.57
N VAL A 142 -18.82 4.17 -15.29
CA VAL A 142 -17.85 3.09 -15.10
C VAL A 142 -18.09 2.46 -13.74
N ILE A 143 -18.27 1.15 -13.76
CA ILE A 143 -18.47 0.34 -12.56
C ILE A 143 -17.32 -0.63 -12.38
N TYR A 144 -16.99 -0.89 -11.12
CA TYR A 144 -16.00 -1.87 -10.71
C TYR A 144 -16.68 -3.01 -9.99
N GLY A 145 -16.13 -4.21 -10.15
CA GLY A 145 -16.62 -5.38 -9.45
C GLY A 145 -15.57 -6.45 -9.24
N VAL A 146 -15.96 -7.50 -8.53
CA VAL A 146 -15.16 -8.70 -8.33
C VAL A 146 -15.96 -9.92 -8.76
N ASP A 147 -15.37 -10.74 -9.61
CA ASP A 147 -16.03 -11.94 -10.13
C ASP A 147 -15.84 -13.18 -9.23
N GLY A 148 -16.52 -14.27 -9.58
CA GLY A 148 -16.36 -15.58 -8.94
C GLY A 148 -14.96 -16.19 -9.06
N GLN A 149 -14.06 -15.64 -9.88
CA GLN A 149 -12.64 -16.01 -9.92
C GLN A 149 -11.77 -15.14 -9.00
N ARG A 150 -12.40 -14.25 -8.21
CA ARG A 150 -11.76 -13.30 -7.30
C ARG A 150 -10.88 -12.29 -8.06
N ARG A 151 -11.27 -11.97 -9.29
CA ARG A 151 -10.60 -11.00 -10.15
C ARG A 151 -11.41 -9.73 -10.20
N PHE A 152 -10.71 -8.60 -10.22
CA PHE A 152 -11.34 -7.31 -10.42
C PHE A 152 -11.82 -7.17 -11.86
N ARG A 153 -13.00 -6.62 -12.04
CA ARG A 153 -13.67 -6.39 -13.33
C ARG A 153 -13.99 -4.92 -13.50
N VAL A 154 -14.02 -4.52 -14.76
CA VAL A 154 -14.45 -3.20 -15.21
C VAL A 154 -15.66 -3.38 -16.10
N GLY A 155 -16.68 -2.57 -15.90
CA GLY A 155 -17.85 -2.54 -16.74
C GLY A 155 -18.37 -1.13 -16.90
N SER A 156 -19.43 -0.99 -17.68
CA SER A 156 -20.23 0.22 -17.78
C SER A 156 -21.68 -0.07 -17.40
N GLU A 157 -22.30 0.86 -16.70
CA GLU A 157 -23.72 0.84 -16.40
C GLU A 157 -24.47 1.59 -17.50
N ALA A 158 -25.43 0.92 -18.13
CA ALA A 158 -26.31 1.50 -19.13
C ALA A 158 -27.47 2.25 -18.46
N SER A 159 -28.17 3.09 -19.24
CA SER A 159 -29.27 3.92 -18.74
C SER A 159 -30.49 3.12 -18.23
N ASP A 160 -30.62 1.87 -18.64
CA ASP A 160 -31.66 0.94 -18.18
C ASP A 160 -31.27 0.19 -16.87
N GLY A 161 -30.10 0.50 -16.30
CA GLY A 161 -29.55 -0.16 -15.12
C GLY A 161 -28.86 -1.49 -15.41
N SER A 162 -28.77 -1.92 -16.68
CA SER A 162 -28.00 -3.09 -17.05
C SER A 162 -26.49 -2.82 -17.00
N SER A 163 -25.71 -3.84 -16.67
CA SER A 163 -24.25 -3.75 -16.55
C SER A 163 -23.58 -4.51 -17.69
N LEU A 164 -22.74 -3.81 -18.46
CA LEU A 164 -21.93 -4.40 -19.52
C LEU A 164 -20.49 -4.58 -19.01
N TRP A 165 -20.13 -5.81 -18.68
CA TRP A 165 -18.78 -6.13 -18.20
C TRP A 165 -17.81 -6.36 -19.36
N GLN A 166 -16.60 -5.84 -19.22
CA GLN A 166 -15.52 -6.15 -20.15
C GLN A 166 -15.03 -7.59 -19.93
N ASN A 167 -14.50 -8.21 -21.00
CA ASN A 167 -13.93 -9.58 -20.94
C ASN A 167 -12.63 -9.66 -20.13
N SER A 168 -11.96 -8.53 -19.92
CA SER A 168 -10.70 -8.44 -19.17
C SER A 168 -10.91 -8.59 -17.66
N ALA A 169 -9.93 -9.17 -16.97
CA ALA A 169 -9.97 -9.38 -15.53
C ALA A 169 -8.60 -9.14 -14.87
N TYR A 170 -8.58 -8.46 -13.73
CA TYR A 170 -7.37 -7.92 -13.11
C TYR A 170 -7.09 -8.53 -11.73
N SER A 171 -5.82 -8.59 -11.34
CA SER A 171 -5.39 -9.21 -10.06
C SER A 171 -5.62 -8.34 -8.83
N ASP A 172 -5.78 -7.05 -9.06
CA ASP A 172 -5.88 -5.97 -8.09
C ASP A 172 -6.78 -4.89 -8.71
N PHE A 173 -7.23 -3.98 -7.85
CA PHE A 173 -8.08 -2.88 -8.26
C PHE A 173 -7.33 -1.86 -9.13
N VAL A 174 -6.04 -1.66 -8.88
CA VAL A 174 -5.24 -0.65 -9.59
C VAL A 174 -5.13 -0.96 -11.08
N GLY A 175 -4.87 -2.22 -11.43
CA GLY A 175 -4.89 -2.67 -12.81
C GLY A 175 -6.25 -2.47 -13.48
N ALA A 176 -7.35 -2.75 -12.77
CA ALA A 176 -8.71 -2.50 -13.26
C ALA A 176 -8.97 -1.00 -13.47
N TRP A 177 -8.56 -0.15 -12.53
CA TRP A 177 -8.73 1.29 -12.56
C TRP A 177 -7.97 1.96 -13.71
N LEU A 178 -6.71 1.54 -13.96
CA LEU A 178 -5.89 2.01 -15.07
C LEU A 178 -6.46 1.56 -16.42
N ALA A 179 -6.93 0.32 -16.49
CA ALA A 179 -7.57 -0.20 -17.69
C ALA A 179 -8.87 0.54 -18.03
N ALA A 180 -9.68 0.88 -17.02
CA ALA A 180 -10.89 1.67 -17.22
C ALA A 180 -10.59 3.03 -17.89
N ARG A 181 -9.55 3.74 -17.41
CA ARG A 181 -9.06 4.99 -18.01
C ARG A 181 -8.56 4.80 -19.43
N ALA A 182 -7.82 3.71 -19.69
CA ALA A 182 -7.35 3.39 -21.03
C ALA A 182 -8.49 3.13 -22.02
N VAL A 183 -9.55 2.42 -21.59
CA VAL A 183 -10.74 2.20 -22.42
C VAL A 183 -11.47 3.51 -22.67
N LYS A 184 -11.72 4.31 -21.62
CA LYS A 184 -12.43 5.58 -21.79
C LYS A 184 -11.72 6.51 -22.76
N ALA A 185 -10.41 6.68 -22.60
CA ALA A 185 -9.64 7.54 -23.48
C ALA A 185 -9.68 7.08 -24.95
N ARG A 186 -9.79 5.76 -25.21
CA ARG A 186 -10.00 5.24 -26.57
C ARG A 186 -11.38 5.59 -27.10
N GLU A 187 -12.42 5.47 -26.27
CA GLU A 187 -13.80 5.81 -26.64
C GLU A 187 -13.98 7.31 -26.92
N SER A 188 -13.28 8.17 -26.18
CA SER A 188 -13.29 9.63 -26.40
C SER A 188 -12.42 10.05 -27.60
N GLY A 189 -11.64 9.14 -28.19
CA GLY A 189 -10.72 9.44 -29.28
C GLY A 189 -9.40 10.08 -28.83
N ASP A 190 -9.16 10.22 -27.52
CA ASP A 190 -7.91 10.72 -26.96
C ASP A 190 -6.83 9.62 -26.99
N ARG A 191 -6.07 9.60 -28.08
CA ARG A 191 -5.00 8.63 -28.31
C ARG A 191 -3.84 8.80 -27.32
N GLU A 192 -3.58 10.01 -26.83
CA GLU A 192 -2.47 10.27 -25.92
C GLU A 192 -2.80 9.76 -24.53
N ALA A 193 -3.97 10.11 -23.98
CA ALA A 193 -4.43 9.61 -22.70
C ALA A 193 -4.60 8.08 -22.71
N ALA A 194 -5.08 7.50 -23.81
CA ALA A 194 -5.20 6.05 -23.97
C ALA A 194 -3.83 5.36 -23.91
N ARG A 195 -2.82 5.96 -24.54
CA ARG A 195 -1.44 5.45 -24.54
C ARG A 195 -0.81 5.59 -23.15
N ASP A 196 -0.97 6.73 -22.49
CA ASP A 196 -0.44 6.97 -21.15
C ASP A 196 -1.06 6.00 -20.13
N ALA A 197 -2.38 5.83 -20.13
CA ALA A 197 -3.06 4.90 -19.23
C ALA A 197 -2.66 3.42 -19.49
N SER A 198 -2.53 3.02 -20.76
CA SER A 198 -2.04 1.67 -21.11
C SER A 198 -0.59 1.46 -20.65
N LEU A 199 0.25 2.50 -20.75
CA LEU A 199 1.63 2.46 -20.29
C LEU A 199 1.72 2.40 -18.76
N ALA A 200 0.92 3.21 -18.05
CA ALA A 200 0.79 3.17 -16.61
C ALA A 200 0.37 1.78 -16.12
N GLN A 201 -0.56 1.12 -16.80
CA GLN A 201 -0.96 -0.25 -16.47
C GLN A 201 0.22 -1.24 -16.60
N ALA A 202 0.98 -1.16 -17.69
CA ALA A 202 2.15 -2.02 -17.90
C ALA A 202 3.27 -1.77 -16.89
N GLU A 203 3.48 -0.51 -16.47
CA GLU A 203 4.44 -0.13 -15.42
C GLU A 203 3.97 -0.58 -14.03
N HIS A 204 2.66 -0.51 -13.76
CA HIS A 204 2.06 -1.04 -12.53
C HIS A 204 2.26 -2.56 -12.43
N GLU A 205 2.01 -3.31 -13.51
CA GLU A 205 2.19 -4.77 -13.52
C GLU A 205 3.62 -5.19 -13.16
N GLN A 206 4.62 -4.41 -13.58
CA GLN A 206 6.03 -4.61 -13.21
C GLN A 206 6.32 -4.25 -11.75
N THR A 207 5.64 -3.22 -11.23
CA THR A 207 5.79 -2.74 -9.85
C THR A 207 5.03 -3.61 -8.85
N ARG A 208 3.94 -4.25 -9.27
CA ARG A 208 3.07 -5.07 -8.43
C ARG A 208 3.80 -6.19 -7.68
N LEU A 209 4.85 -6.76 -8.27
CA LEU A 209 5.68 -7.76 -7.58
C LEU A 209 6.33 -7.20 -6.29
N TRP A 210 6.62 -5.90 -6.24
CA TRP A 210 7.08 -5.23 -5.03
C TRP A 210 5.98 -5.07 -4.00
N HIS A 211 4.77 -4.67 -4.43
CA HIS A 211 3.61 -4.59 -3.53
C HIS A 211 3.33 -5.96 -2.91
N GLN A 212 3.31 -7.01 -3.71
CA GLN A 212 3.18 -8.41 -3.28
C GLN A 212 4.12 -8.76 -2.13
N ARG A 213 5.40 -8.44 -2.31
CA ARG A 213 6.47 -8.79 -1.38
C ARG A 213 6.77 -7.71 -0.35
N TYR A 214 5.93 -6.67 -0.25
CA TYR A 214 6.28 -5.48 0.53
C TYR A 214 6.62 -5.83 1.98
N PHE A 215 5.87 -6.75 2.62
CA PHE A 215 6.13 -7.17 3.99
C PHE A 215 7.00 -8.44 4.12
N HIS A 216 7.50 -8.98 3.02
CA HIS A 216 8.41 -10.12 3.10
C HIS A 216 9.73 -9.66 3.70
N ALA A 217 10.30 -10.48 4.58
CA ALA A 217 11.63 -10.25 5.09
C ALA A 217 12.60 -10.27 3.91
N CYS A 218 13.12 -9.10 3.54
CA CYS A 218 14.24 -9.02 2.62
C CYS A 218 15.50 -9.44 3.37
N CYS A 219 16.29 -10.33 2.78
CA CYS A 219 17.64 -10.57 3.27
C CYS A 219 18.39 -9.22 3.25
N GLU A 220 18.83 -8.76 4.42
CA GLU A 220 19.44 -7.44 4.57
C GLU A 220 20.68 -7.27 3.68
N ARG A 221 21.40 -8.38 3.41
CA ARG A 221 22.55 -8.41 2.48
C ARG A 221 22.21 -8.05 1.03
N HIS A 222 20.95 -8.18 0.62
CA HIS A 222 20.50 -7.89 -0.75
C HIS A 222 19.79 -6.54 -0.88
N VAL A 223 19.61 -5.79 0.20
CA VAL A 223 18.81 -4.55 0.19
C VAL A 223 19.40 -3.47 -0.72
N VAL A 224 20.74 -3.40 -0.81
CA VAL A 224 21.44 -2.44 -1.69
C VAL A 224 21.25 -2.79 -3.17
N THR A 225 21.36 -4.08 -3.52
CA THR A 225 21.09 -4.57 -4.89
C THR A 225 19.64 -4.31 -5.29
N LEU A 226 18.69 -4.62 -4.40
CA LEU A 226 17.27 -4.35 -4.58
C LEU A 226 16.98 -2.86 -4.82
N TYR A 227 17.63 -1.98 -4.04
CA TYR A 227 17.56 -0.53 -4.23
C TYR A 227 18.10 -0.11 -5.61
N ALA A 228 19.28 -0.60 -5.99
CA ALA A 228 19.90 -0.27 -7.28
C ALA A 228 19.03 -0.72 -8.47
N ASP A 229 18.43 -1.90 -8.40
CA ASP A 229 17.53 -2.42 -9.43
C ASP A 229 16.23 -1.61 -9.50
N ALA A 230 15.65 -1.24 -8.36
CA ALA A 230 14.48 -0.37 -8.32
C ALA A 230 14.78 1.03 -8.89
N LYS A 231 15.96 1.59 -8.58
CA LYS A 231 16.42 2.88 -9.15
C LYS A 231 16.53 2.82 -10.67
N LYS A 232 17.08 1.74 -11.22
CA LYS A 232 17.13 1.53 -12.68
C LYS A 232 15.73 1.44 -13.29
N ARG A 233 14.80 0.73 -12.66
CA ARG A 233 13.41 0.62 -13.13
C ARG A 233 12.69 1.97 -13.11
N LEU A 234 12.88 2.77 -12.07
CA LEU A 234 12.32 4.13 -11.99
C LEU A 234 12.72 4.99 -13.20
N LEU A 235 13.96 4.88 -13.68
CA LEU A 235 14.43 5.61 -14.87
C LEU A 235 13.78 5.13 -16.18
N LEU A 236 13.23 3.91 -16.20
CA LEU A 236 12.54 3.35 -17.37
C LEU A 236 11.06 3.73 -17.41
N HIS A 237 10.46 4.10 -16.27
CA HIS A 237 9.05 4.47 -16.19
C HIS A 237 8.82 5.87 -16.78
N LYS A 238 7.77 5.97 -17.60
CA LYS A 238 7.44 7.16 -18.39
C LYS A 238 6.09 7.74 -18.03
N SER A 239 5.13 6.93 -17.58
CA SER A 239 3.84 7.45 -17.13
C SER A 239 3.99 8.19 -15.81
N ALA A 240 3.11 9.17 -15.54
CA ALA A 240 3.11 9.87 -14.25
C ALA A 240 2.85 8.90 -13.08
N PHE A 241 1.87 8.01 -13.27
CA PHE A 241 1.49 7.00 -12.28
C PHE A 241 2.64 6.01 -11.99
N GLY A 242 3.24 5.42 -13.02
CA GLY A 242 4.32 4.46 -12.86
C GLY A 242 5.58 5.08 -12.24
N ARG A 243 5.89 6.35 -12.54
CA ARG A 243 6.96 7.09 -11.84
C ARG A 243 6.64 7.27 -10.36
N MET A 244 5.43 7.70 -10.02
CA MET A 244 5.01 7.90 -8.62
C MET A 244 5.08 6.59 -7.81
N GLU A 245 4.55 5.48 -8.35
CA GLU A 245 4.60 4.18 -7.67
C GLU A 245 6.05 3.70 -7.48
N SER A 246 6.85 3.76 -8.54
CA SER A 246 8.25 3.30 -8.51
C SER A 246 9.10 4.16 -7.59
N GLU A 247 8.87 5.48 -7.56
CA GLU A 247 9.54 6.38 -6.61
C GLU A 247 9.21 6.01 -5.16
N THR A 248 7.96 5.65 -4.87
CA THR A 248 7.55 5.18 -3.55
C THR A 248 8.29 3.90 -3.15
N VAL A 249 8.47 2.96 -4.08
CA VAL A 249 9.27 1.74 -3.88
C VAL A 249 10.73 2.06 -3.61
N VAL A 250 11.36 2.91 -4.44
CA VAL A 250 12.77 3.31 -4.29
C VAL A 250 12.99 4.01 -2.95
N ASN A 251 12.09 4.91 -2.56
CA ASN A 251 12.17 5.62 -1.28
C ASN A 251 12.04 4.64 -0.10
N SER A 252 11.13 3.67 -0.18
CA SER A 252 11.02 2.64 0.85
C SER A 252 12.26 1.75 0.96
N LEU A 253 12.87 1.39 -0.17
CA LEU A 253 14.11 0.61 -0.19
C LEU A 253 15.29 1.42 0.37
N ALA A 254 15.41 2.70 0.01
CA ALA A 254 16.41 3.61 0.57
C ALA A 254 16.31 3.67 2.10
N PHE A 255 15.09 3.76 2.64
CA PHE A 255 14.87 3.71 4.08
C PHE A 255 15.30 2.37 4.70
N ARG A 256 15.12 1.24 4.01
CA ARG A 256 15.63 -0.07 4.47
C ARG A 256 17.16 -0.14 4.46
N VAL A 257 17.83 0.42 3.44
CA VAL A 257 19.30 0.54 3.42
C VAL A 257 19.77 1.36 4.63
N ALA A 258 19.15 2.53 4.84
CA ALA A 258 19.45 3.40 5.98
C ALA A 258 19.31 2.66 7.32
N ARG A 259 18.19 1.95 7.52
CA ARG A 259 17.96 1.17 8.74
C ARG A 259 18.99 0.05 8.92
N PHE A 260 19.38 -0.63 7.85
CA PHE A 260 20.38 -1.69 7.88
C PHE A 260 21.78 -1.16 8.25
N ALA A 261 22.19 -0.02 7.68
CA ALA A 261 23.44 0.66 8.02
C ALA A 261 23.51 0.98 9.52
N VAL A 262 22.46 1.61 10.07
CA VAL A 262 22.39 1.95 11.49
C VAL A 262 22.40 0.70 12.37
N HIS A 263 21.65 -0.35 11.99
CA HIS A 263 21.60 -1.59 12.77
C HIS A 263 22.95 -2.33 12.78
N SER A 264 23.68 -2.29 11.67
CA SER A 264 24.98 -2.94 11.51
C SER A 264 26.16 -2.11 12.01
N GLY A 265 25.92 -0.85 12.39
CA GLY A 265 26.98 0.08 12.79
C GLY A 265 27.92 0.47 11.64
N THR A 266 27.46 0.38 10.39
CA THR A 266 28.22 0.70 9.18
C THR A 266 27.68 1.96 8.49
N THR A 267 28.46 2.56 7.60
CA THR A 267 27.97 3.68 6.78
C THR A 267 27.25 3.17 5.53
N VAL A 268 26.34 3.96 4.96
CA VAL A 268 25.70 3.65 3.68
C VAL A 268 26.74 3.50 2.57
N ALA A 269 27.79 4.33 2.57
CA ALA A 269 28.88 4.23 1.61
C ALA A 269 29.64 2.90 1.70
N ASP A 270 29.87 2.38 2.91
CA ASP A 270 30.52 1.08 3.09
C ASP A 270 29.63 -0.07 2.59
N LEU A 271 28.31 -0.01 2.84
CA LEU A 271 27.36 -0.99 2.30
C LEU A 271 27.31 -1.00 0.77
N ILE A 272 27.38 0.18 0.14
CA ILE A 272 27.46 0.30 -1.32
C ILE A 272 28.78 -0.29 -1.83
N ARG A 273 29.89 -0.06 -1.14
CA ARG A 273 31.22 -0.56 -1.55
C ARG A 273 31.29 -2.07 -1.62
N GLU A 274 30.58 -2.77 -0.74
CA GLU A 274 30.50 -4.24 -0.77
C GLU A 274 29.75 -4.79 -1.99
N THR A 275 28.99 -3.95 -2.71
CA THR A 275 28.06 -4.38 -3.76
C THR A 275 28.17 -3.65 -5.10
N ALA A 276 28.87 -2.51 -5.19
CA ALA A 276 28.91 -1.65 -6.38
C ALA A 276 30.32 -1.10 -6.72
N ALA A 277 30.48 -0.62 -7.96
CA ALA A 277 31.73 -0.07 -8.47
C ALA A 277 32.13 1.26 -7.78
N PRO A 278 33.43 1.63 -7.74
CA PRO A 278 33.94 2.70 -6.87
C PRO A 278 33.52 4.14 -7.21
N SER A 279 33.12 4.42 -8.45
CA SER A 279 33.09 5.79 -8.99
C SER A 279 31.85 6.63 -8.65
N SER A 280 30.78 6.08 -8.05
CA SER A 280 29.54 6.81 -7.71
C SER A 280 29.13 6.77 -6.23
N GLN A 281 30.01 6.25 -5.35
CA GLN A 281 29.63 5.86 -3.97
C GLN A 281 29.13 7.00 -3.09
N HIS A 282 29.68 8.20 -3.22
CA HIS A 282 29.30 9.34 -2.37
C HIS A 282 27.96 9.95 -2.78
N GLU A 283 27.72 10.12 -4.07
CA GLU A 283 26.46 10.66 -4.61
C GLU A 283 25.29 9.70 -4.32
N ASP A 284 25.50 8.40 -4.49
CA ASP A 284 24.50 7.39 -4.19
C ASP A 284 24.16 7.34 -2.69
N SER A 285 25.14 7.53 -1.80
CA SER A 285 24.92 7.63 -0.35
C SER A 285 24.03 8.82 0.02
N LEU A 286 24.32 10.01 -0.50
CA LEU A 286 23.52 11.22 -0.24
C LEU A 286 22.11 11.08 -0.81
N GLU A 287 21.96 10.46 -1.99
CA GLU A 287 20.66 10.20 -2.57
C GLU A 287 19.83 9.22 -1.70
N ILE A 288 20.44 8.14 -1.20
CA ILE A 288 19.77 7.19 -0.30
C ILE A 288 19.28 7.89 0.97
N GLU A 289 20.12 8.74 1.59
CA GLU A 289 19.72 9.51 2.78
C GLU A 289 18.52 10.42 2.49
N ARG A 290 18.57 11.19 1.39
CA ARG A 290 17.48 12.07 0.97
C ARG A 290 16.18 11.29 0.75
N ARG A 291 16.25 10.17 0.01
CA ARG A 291 15.08 9.33 -0.30
C ARG A 291 14.53 8.62 0.93
N ALA A 292 15.40 8.19 1.85
CA ALA A 292 15.00 7.63 3.14
C ALA A 292 14.22 8.66 3.97
N ARG A 293 14.66 9.93 4.01
CA ARG A 293 13.87 11.01 4.65
C ARG A 293 12.53 11.21 3.96
N THR A 294 12.50 11.28 2.63
CA THR A 294 11.24 11.40 1.88
C THR A 294 10.27 10.29 2.25
N HIS A 295 10.73 9.04 2.35
CA HIS A 295 9.89 7.92 2.79
C HIS A 295 9.29 8.14 4.18
N VAL A 296 10.07 8.62 5.15
CA VAL A 296 9.55 8.91 6.50
C VAL A 296 8.43 9.95 6.44
N PHE A 297 8.59 11.02 5.67
CA PHE A 297 7.59 12.08 5.60
C PHE A 297 6.32 11.69 4.83
N THR A 298 6.44 10.91 3.75
CA THR A 298 5.30 10.61 2.87
C THR A 298 4.62 9.30 3.18
N SER A 299 5.33 8.35 3.80
CA SER A 299 4.92 6.94 3.85
C SER A 299 4.93 6.33 5.25
N VAL A 300 5.45 7.02 6.26
CA VAL A 300 5.38 6.59 7.67
C VAL A 300 4.24 7.33 8.37
N ASP A 301 3.50 6.59 9.19
CA ASP A 301 2.44 7.15 10.02
C ASP A 301 2.95 8.21 11.01
N GLU A 302 2.19 9.27 11.22
CA GLU A 302 2.60 10.38 12.09
C GLU A 302 2.94 9.95 13.53
N THR A 303 2.34 8.86 14.03
CA THR A 303 2.68 8.29 15.36
C THR A 303 4.09 7.74 15.44
N ARG A 304 4.69 7.40 14.29
CA ARG A 304 6.00 6.74 14.19
C ARG A 304 7.06 7.62 13.53
N GLN A 305 6.66 8.74 12.91
CA GLN A 305 7.57 9.60 12.13
C GLN A 305 8.80 10.04 12.93
N THR A 306 8.65 10.53 14.16
CA THR A 306 9.78 10.98 14.99
C THR A 306 10.80 9.87 15.21
N VAL A 307 10.33 8.65 15.54
CA VAL A 307 11.20 7.50 15.79
C VAL A 307 11.91 7.06 14.52
N GLN A 308 11.20 7.01 13.38
CA GLN A 308 11.80 6.60 12.11
C GLN A 308 12.76 7.66 11.54
N LEU A 309 12.47 8.95 11.75
CA LEU A 309 13.36 10.04 11.34
C LEU A 309 14.67 10.00 12.12
N ALA A 310 14.61 9.72 13.42
CA ALA A 310 15.81 9.56 14.26
C ALA A 310 16.74 8.43 13.77
N VAL A 311 16.21 7.41 13.08
CA VAL A 311 17.06 6.39 12.41
C VAL A 311 17.86 7.03 11.29
N VAL A 312 17.23 7.84 10.44
CA VAL A 312 17.91 8.49 9.31
C VAL A 312 18.91 9.54 9.81
N ASP A 313 18.60 10.27 10.87
CA ASP A 313 19.49 11.29 11.44
C ASP A 313 20.78 10.70 12.06
N ARG A 314 20.74 9.44 12.51
CA ARG A 314 21.93 8.73 12.99
C ARG A 314 22.96 8.47 11.90
N LEU A 315 22.55 8.42 10.62
CA LEU A 315 23.49 8.26 9.50
C LEU A 315 24.48 9.42 9.42
N GLY A 316 24.00 10.67 9.58
CA GLY A 316 24.85 11.87 9.54
C GLY A 316 25.82 11.98 10.71
N SER A 317 25.55 11.26 11.81
CA SER A 317 26.41 11.21 13.00
C SER A 317 27.54 10.17 12.87
N TYR A 318 27.35 9.16 12.00
CA TYR A 318 28.36 8.16 11.64
C TYR A 318 29.20 8.66 10.46
N ARG A 319 29.92 9.77 10.63
CA ARG A 319 31.05 10.08 9.73
C ARG A 319 32.22 9.17 10.12
N PRO A 320 32.87 8.46 9.17
CA PRO A 320 34.01 7.64 9.49
C PRO A 320 35.05 8.51 10.18
N ARG A 321 35.49 8.09 11.38
CA ARG A 321 36.67 8.67 12.00
C ARG A 321 37.83 8.40 11.05
N HIS A 322 38.25 9.41 10.30
CA HIS A 322 39.55 9.35 9.64
C HIS A 322 40.59 9.29 10.76
N CYS A 323 41.16 8.11 10.98
CA CYS A 323 42.40 8.01 11.73
C CYS A 323 43.45 8.76 10.91
N CYS A 324 43.94 9.88 11.45
CA CYS A 324 45.15 10.55 10.97
C CYS A 324 46.38 9.69 11.23
#